data_AF-A0A2U1B6N5-F1
#
_entry.id   AF-A0A2U1B6N5-F1
#
_cell.length_a   1.000
_cell.length_b   1.000
_cell.length_c   1.000
_cell.angle_alpha   90.00
_cell.angle_beta   90.00
_cell.angle_gamma   90.00
#
_symmetry.space_group_name_H-M   'P 1'
#
loop_
_entity.id
_entity.type
_entity.pdbx_description
1 polymer ?
#
loop_
_entity_poly.entity_id
_entity_poly.type
_entity_poly.pdbx_seq_one_letter_code
_entity_poly.pdbx_strand_id
1 'polypeptide(L)'
;MKYHGLCAVAASALFLSVSAADFGSFLEKRAGIWSSGAADLVRDYPGKFRWLDQSKKQARAIRTKTDPLTLYGDPLQEVIVTLDGKKQLGSVVLSIYNRGDAGEWDRDRFEEKLDLVRDKLSGFAGGKKPENQSAALGNGAKLFANIWRTPELDLVLRWSSTNRKEPEYITLELLPPGEAPKNLRASLKSTAGAGNLSEQVKQDAAGSRYLEIPMVDQGGKGYCVAATVERILRYYGSDIDQHVIAQLAASDANAGTSFEAMVDALEAADSRLGVRFKRHYEYKSLLSYRGVERLCKEYNSAAQKLKKERLKFNDFVVTRRKTKTFQLGQFLSALDPEVYSAVRMRDKNNYEEFVKLVRESIDDGVPLCWGILAVAGQKGGSDANFSAHMRIINGYNPQSGDIIYTDSWGFGHEKKQMTAEEAWSITNTLCSLVPRTRRAPGR
;
A
#
# COMPACT_ATOMS: atom_id res chain seq x y z
N MET A 1 49.12 56.77 24.23
CA MET A 1 47.71 56.76 24.71
C MET A 1 46.86 56.07 23.65
N LYS A 2 46.03 55.10 24.08
CA LYS A 2 44.98 54.36 23.34
C LYS A 2 45.41 53.20 22.41
N TYR A 3 45.47 52.03 23.07
CA TYR A 3 44.96 50.71 22.66
C TYR A 3 44.01 50.70 21.46
N HIS A 4 44.05 49.64 20.64
CA HIS A 4 42.92 48.70 20.40
C HIS A 4 43.50 47.41 19.77
N GLY A 5 43.46 46.32 20.54
CA GLY A 5 43.80 44.97 20.06
C GLY A 5 42.61 44.38 19.30
N LEU A 6 42.87 43.81 18.12
CA LEU A 6 41.95 42.89 17.47
C LEU A 6 42.33 41.45 17.89
N CYS A 7 41.56 40.91 18.83
CA CYS A 7 41.47 39.46 19.01
C CYS A 7 40.74 38.87 17.81
N ALA A 8 41.48 38.20 16.91
CA ALA A 8 40.87 37.29 15.95
C ALA A 8 40.48 36.01 16.69
N VAL A 9 39.21 35.93 17.11
CA VAL A 9 38.61 34.68 17.58
C VAL A 9 38.44 33.78 16.36
N ALA A 10 39.30 32.76 16.24
CA ALA A 10 39.08 31.66 15.32
C ALA A 10 37.83 30.91 15.77
N ALA A 11 36.69 31.19 15.12
CA ALA A 11 35.49 30.38 15.25
C ALA A 11 35.75 29.04 14.55
N SER A 12 36.26 28.07 15.30
CA SER A 12 36.25 26.66 14.90
C SER A 12 34.78 26.25 14.77
N ALA A 13 34.26 26.27 13.55
CA ALA A 13 33.00 25.63 13.23
C ALA A 13 33.20 24.11 13.41
N LEU A 14 32.90 23.61 14.61
CA LEU A 14 32.61 22.21 14.81
C LEU A 14 31.38 21.90 13.94
N PHE A 15 31.61 21.36 12.76
CA PHE A 15 30.62 20.53 12.09
C PHE A 15 30.41 19.32 12.99
N LEU A 16 29.43 19.42 13.90
CA LEU A 16 28.80 18.25 14.47
C LEU A 16 28.17 17.51 13.29
N SER A 17 28.89 16.53 12.76
CA SER A 17 28.27 15.49 11.96
C SER A 17 27.24 14.84 12.88
N VAL A 18 25.96 15.18 12.69
CA VAL A 18 24.87 14.42 13.28
C VAL A 18 25.05 13.01 12.73
N SER A 19 25.61 12.10 13.53
CA SER A 19 25.75 10.71 13.09
C SER A 19 24.34 10.21 12.85
N ALA A 20 24.04 9.77 11.62
CA ALA A 20 22.79 9.13 11.29
C ALA A 20 22.50 8.05 12.35
N ALA A 21 21.32 8.09 12.96
CA ALA A 21 20.99 7.15 14.03
C ALA A 21 20.98 5.71 13.44
N ASP A 22 21.97 4.91 13.82
CA ASP A 22 22.13 3.54 13.35
C ASP A 22 21.21 2.61 14.13
N PHE A 23 20.26 2.03 13.41
CA PHE A 23 19.34 1.01 13.90
C PHE A 23 20.06 -0.32 14.16
N GLY A 24 21.32 -0.49 13.75
CA GLY A 24 22.17 -1.57 14.23
C GLY A 24 22.29 -1.58 15.76
N SER A 25 22.41 -0.40 16.40
CA SER A 25 22.45 -0.29 17.86
C SER A 25 21.13 -0.70 18.54
N PHE A 26 20.01 -0.61 17.81
CA PHE A 26 18.71 -1.07 18.29
C PHE A 26 18.67 -2.60 18.44
N LEU A 27 19.28 -3.33 17.50
CA LEU A 27 19.36 -4.80 17.56
C LEU A 27 20.14 -5.26 18.80
N GLU A 28 21.15 -4.51 19.23
CA GLU A 28 21.96 -4.84 20.41
C GLU A 28 21.17 -4.81 21.73
N LYS A 29 19.97 -4.21 21.76
CA LYS A 29 19.05 -4.33 22.91
C LYS A 29 18.55 -5.77 23.12
N ARG A 30 18.63 -6.63 22.11
CA ARG A 30 18.19 -8.05 22.14
C ARG A 30 16.77 -8.18 22.71
N ALA A 31 16.56 -9.00 23.74
CA ALA A 31 15.27 -9.20 24.39
C ALA A 31 14.68 -7.90 24.97
N GLY A 32 15.52 -6.90 25.28
CA GLY A 32 15.09 -5.58 25.76
C GLY A 32 14.28 -4.78 24.74
N ILE A 33 14.33 -5.15 23.45
CA ILE A 33 13.47 -4.56 22.40
C ILE A 33 12.00 -4.68 22.80
N TRP A 34 11.58 -5.85 23.27
CA TRP A 34 10.17 -6.16 23.56
C TRP A 34 9.63 -5.48 24.81
N SER A 35 10.51 -4.88 25.62
CA SER A 35 10.11 -4.03 26.75
C SER A 35 9.94 -2.56 26.35
N SER A 36 10.41 -2.18 25.16
CA SER A 36 10.34 -0.81 24.67
C SER A 36 8.92 -0.48 24.19
N GLY A 37 8.48 0.75 24.41
CA GLY A 37 7.21 1.26 23.89
C GLY A 37 7.37 2.53 23.07
N ALA A 38 6.24 3.18 22.81
CA ALA A 38 6.18 4.46 22.09
C ALA A 38 7.12 5.54 22.67
N ALA A 39 7.19 5.64 24.00
CA ALA A 39 8.00 6.63 24.69
C ALA A 39 9.50 6.42 24.47
N ASP A 40 9.95 5.17 24.43
CA ASP A 40 11.34 4.81 24.15
C ASP A 40 11.72 5.18 22.72
N LEU A 41 10.83 4.95 21.75
CA LEU A 41 11.08 5.34 20.36
C LEU A 41 11.19 6.85 20.19
N VAL A 42 10.33 7.63 20.87
CA VAL A 42 10.40 9.10 20.83
C VAL A 42 11.70 9.60 21.48
N ARG A 43 12.12 8.95 22.58
CA ARG A 43 13.37 9.30 23.27
C ARG A 43 14.60 8.94 22.44
N ASP A 44 14.66 7.73 21.91
CA ASP A 44 15.84 7.18 21.23
C ASP A 44 15.95 7.66 19.78
N TYR A 45 14.82 7.99 19.14
CA TYR A 45 14.73 8.45 17.75
C TYR A 45 13.81 9.69 17.62
N PRO A 46 14.20 10.82 18.23
CA PRO A 46 13.34 12.01 18.29
C PRO A 46 12.99 12.52 16.90
N GLY A 47 11.70 12.74 16.66
CA GLY A 47 11.17 13.27 15.40
C GLY A 47 11.22 12.34 14.19
N LYS A 48 11.71 11.09 14.34
CA LYS A 48 11.82 10.12 13.24
C LYS A 48 10.52 9.39 12.95
N PHE A 49 9.82 9.00 14.01
CA PHE A 49 8.62 8.17 13.92
C PHE A 49 7.36 9.01 13.91
N ARG A 50 6.39 8.58 13.09
CA ARG A 50 5.03 9.12 13.03
C ARG A 50 4.04 7.97 13.14
N TRP A 51 2.94 8.18 13.86
CA TRP A 51 1.85 7.20 13.91
C TRP A 51 1.27 6.97 12.52
N LEU A 52 1.02 5.71 12.17
CA LEU A 52 0.37 5.36 10.91
C LEU A 52 -1.12 5.66 10.94
N ASP A 53 -1.75 5.58 12.11
CA ASP A 53 -3.18 5.82 12.26
C ASP A 53 -3.55 6.33 13.65
N GLN A 54 -4.83 6.70 13.81
CA GLN A 54 -5.42 7.13 15.09
C GLN A 54 -5.39 6.06 16.18
N SER A 55 -5.32 4.77 15.84
CA SER A 55 -5.23 3.68 16.84
C SER A 55 -3.89 3.70 17.58
N LYS A 56 -2.87 4.32 16.97
CA LYS A 56 -1.48 4.38 17.48
C LYS A 56 -0.90 2.99 17.79
N LYS A 57 -1.34 1.97 17.05
CA LYS A 57 -0.77 0.62 17.12
C LYS A 57 0.50 0.48 16.29
N GLN A 58 0.70 1.32 15.28
CA GLN A 58 1.88 1.27 14.43
C GLN A 58 2.47 2.65 14.22
N ALA A 59 3.80 2.73 14.18
CA ALA A 59 4.51 3.92 13.79
C ALA A 59 5.51 3.63 12.67
N ARG A 60 5.76 4.64 11.85
CA ARG A 60 6.60 4.57 10.65
C ARG A 60 7.68 5.65 10.71
N ALA A 61 8.89 5.29 10.32
CA ALA A 61 9.95 6.23 9.94
C ALA A 61 10.29 6.00 8.47
N ILE A 62 10.33 7.08 7.68
CA ILE A 62 10.65 7.04 6.24
C ILE A 62 12.05 7.61 6.05
N ARG A 63 12.76 7.10 5.05
CA ARG A 63 14.03 7.67 4.61
C ARG A 63 13.94 9.17 4.40
N THR A 64 14.82 9.92 5.06
CA THR A 64 15.08 11.33 4.75
C THR A 64 16.46 11.47 4.13
N LYS A 65 16.66 12.52 3.32
CA LYS A 65 17.97 12.77 2.68
C LYS A 65 19.02 13.26 3.69
N THR A 66 18.60 14.10 4.63
CA THR A 66 19.49 14.84 5.52
C THR A 66 19.83 14.08 6.79
N ASP A 67 18.95 13.18 7.23
CA ASP A 67 19.09 12.49 8.51
C ASP A 67 18.34 11.13 8.45
N PRO A 68 18.85 10.16 7.67
CA PRO A 68 18.24 8.85 7.54
C PRO A 68 18.44 8.00 8.80
N LEU A 69 17.51 7.08 9.06
CA LEU A 69 17.82 5.91 9.87
C LEU A 69 18.69 4.98 9.02
N THR A 70 19.72 4.41 9.62
CA THR A 70 20.64 3.51 8.92
C THR A 70 20.61 2.11 9.54
N LEU A 71 21.03 1.10 8.79
CA LEU A 71 21.32 -0.23 9.30
C LEU A 71 22.71 -0.63 8.79
N TYR A 72 23.65 -0.77 9.71
CA TYR A 72 25.06 -1.04 9.40
C TYR A 72 25.66 0.04 8.47
N GLY A 73 25.30 1.30 8.73
CA GLY A 73 25.76 2.46 7.97
C GLY A 73 24.97 2.79 6.70
N ASP A 74 24.10 1.90 6.22
CA ASP A 74 23.31 2.14 5.02
C ASP A 74 21.91 2.69 5.32
N PRO A 75 21.42 3.71 4.60
CA PRO A 75 20.07 4.25 4.79
C PRO A 75 18.97 3.19 4.57
N LEU A 76 18.10 3.04 5.57
CA LEU A 76 16.86 2.29 5.44
C LEU A 76 15.86 3.08 4.59
N GLN A 77 15.08 2.40 3.75
CA GLN A 77 13.96 3.02 3.04
C GLN A 77 12.81 3.34 4.00
N GLU A 78 12.56 2.42 4.94
CA GLU A 78 11.46 2.51 5.89
C GLU A 78 11.74 1.67 7.14
N VAL A 79 11.23 2.13 8.28
CA VAL A 79 11.07 1.33 9.50
C VAL A 79 9.62 1.38 9.95
N ILE A 80 8.98 0.24 10.14
CA ILE A 80 7.67 0.11 10.75
C ILE A 80 7.82 -0.61 12.07
N VAL A 81 7.24 -0.04 13.13
CA VAL A 81 7.11 -0.68 14.44
C VAL A 81 5.64 -0.96 14.69
N THR A 82 5.34 -2.14 15.22
CA THR A 82 3.99 -2.51 15.66
C THR A 82 4.01 -2.70 17.17
N LEU A 83 3.02 -2.10 17.85
CA LEU A 83 2.81 -2.24 19.28
C LEU A 83 1.81 -3.36 19.57
N ASP A 84 2.09 -4.11 20.63
CA ASP A 84 1.22 -5.14 21.17
C ASP A 84 0.06 -4.53 22.01
N GLY A 85 -0.78 -5.40 22.57
CA GLY A 85 -1.89 -4.98 23.44
C GLY A 85 -1.47 -4.24 24.71
N LYS A 86 -0.20 -4.34 25.13
CA LYS A 86 0.39 -3.65 26.28
C LYS A 86 1.10 -2.36 25.89
N LYS A 87 1.03 -1.95 24.61
CA LYS A 87 1.73 -0.79 24.04
C LYS A 87 3.27 -0.93 24.05
N GLN A 88 3.75 -2.16 24.10
CA GLN A 88 5.16 -2.51 23.92
C GLN A 88 5.40 -2.94 22.47
N LEU A 89 6.65 -3.00 22.02
CA LEU A 89 6.96 -3.49 20.68
C LEU A 89 6.57 -4.96 20.54
N GLY A 90 5.73 -5.26 19.54
CA GLY A 90 5.37 -6.60 19.12
C GLY A 90 6.07 -7.03 17.83
N SER A 91 6.44 -6.10 16.96
CA SER A 91 7.31 -6.39 15.80
C SER A 91 8.00 -5.14 15.27
N VAL A 92 9.11 -5.35 14.55
CA VAL A 92 9.83 -4.29 13.85
C VAL A 92 10.19 -4.77 12.44
N VAL A 93 9.80 -3.99 11.44
CA VAL A 93 10.11 -4.25 10.02
C VAL A 93 11.04 -3.17 9.50
N LEU A 94 12.17 -3.59 8.94
CA LEU A 94 13.17 -2.73 8.32
C LEU A 94 13.17 -2.99 6.81
N SER A 95 12.77 -1.99 6.02
CA SER A 95 12.89 -2.00 4.56
C SER A 95 14.28 -1.53 4.17
N ILE A 96 15.16 -2.48 3.84
CA ILE A 96 16.56 -2.23 3.50
C ILE A 96 16.66 -1.74 2.05
N TYR A 97 15.94 -2.42 1.15
CA TYR A 97 15.86 -2.07 -0.26
C TYR A 97 14.46 -2.38 -0.77
N ASN A 98 13.93 -1.51 -1.62
CA ASN A 98 12.85 -1.84 -2.53
C ASN A 98 13.02 -1.00 -3.81
N ARG A 99 12.75 -1.60 -4.98
CA ARG A 99 12.98 -0.96 -6.28
C ARG A 99 12.16 0.32 -6.47
N GLY A 100 10.95 0.36 -5.90
CA GLY A 100 10.04 1.50 -6.00
C GLY A 100 10.59 2.79 -5.39
N ASP A 101 11.17 2.70 -4.19
CA ASP A 101 11.67 3.86 -3.45
C ASP A 101 13.17 4.12 -3.70
N ALA A 102 13.96 3.06 -3.86
CA ALA A 102 15.41 3.16 -4.01
C ALA A 102 15.88 3.23 -5.47
N GLY A 103 15.00 2.95 -6.43
CA GLY A 103 15.34 2.78 -7.84
C GLY A 103 15.96 1.42 -8.16
N GLU A 104 16.41 1.27 -9.40
CA GLU A 104 17.02 0.03 -9.89
C GLU A 104 18.41 -0.16 -9.30
N TRP A 105 18.65 -1.33 -8.72
CA TRP A 105 19.99 -1.83 -8.40
C TRP A 105 20.37 -2.92 -9.38
N ASP A 106 21.64 -2.97 -9.75
CA ASP A 106 22.18 -4.15 -10.40
C ASP A 106 22.23 -5.34 -9.41
N ARG A 107 22.46 -6.52 -9.98
CA ARG A 107 22.46 -7.77 -9.23
C ARG A 107 23.61 -7.85 -8.23
N ASP A 108 24.80 -7.41 -8.61
CA ASP A 108 26.00 -7.57 -7.78
C ASP A 108 25.89 -6.72 -6.52
N ARG A 109 25.45 -5.47 -6.65
CA ARG A 109 25.15 -4.58 -5.52
C ARG A 109 24.09 -5.17 -4.59
N PHE A 110 23.03 -5.76 -5.16
CA PHE A 110 21.96 -6.38 -4.37
C PHE A 110 22.46 -7.62 -3.60
N GLU A 111 23.23 -8.48 -4.25
CA GLU A 111 23.81 -9.68 -3.63
C GLU A 111 24.84 -9.31 -2.55
N GLU A 112 25.73 -8.35 -2.82
CA GLU A 112 26.70 -7.84 -1.83
C GLU A 112 25.98 -7.30 -0.59
N LYS A 113 24.92 -6.50 -0.79
CA LYS A 113 24.14 -5.96 0.34
C LYS A 113 23.44 -7.07 1.11
N LEU A 114 22.85 -8.04 0.43
CA LEU A 114 22.17 -9.17 1.05
C LEU A 114 23.13 -10.02 1.88
N ASP A 115 24.32 -10.31 1.35
CA ASP A 115 25.35 -11.10 2.02
C ASP A 115 25.90 -10.35 3.24
N LEU A 116 26.18 -9.05 3.12
CA LEU A 116 26.57 -8.21 4.26
C LEU A 116 25.55 -8.30 5.41
N VAL A 117 24.25 -8.14 5.11
CA VAL A 117 23.21 -8.23 6.14
C VAL A 117 23.13 -9.65 6.72
N ARG A 118 23.18 -10.69 5.87
CA ARG A 118 23.15 -12.10 6.32
C ARG A 118 24.30 -12.43 7.26
N ASP A 119 25.51 -11.95 6.97
CA ASP A 119 26.70 -12.18 7.79
C ASP A 119 26.58 -11.48 9.14
N LYS A 120 26.13 -10.22 9.16
CA LYS A 120 25.89 -9.48 10.41
C LYS A 120 24.83 -10.15 11.29
N LEU A 121 23.73 -10.61 10.70
CA LEU A 121 22.68 -11.32 11.44
C LEU A 121 23.14 -12.69 11.95
N SER A 122 23.95 -13.42 11.17
CA SER A 122 24.52 -14.70 11.61
C SER A 122 25.50 -14.50 12.78
N GLY A 123 26.31 -13.45 12.75
CA GLY A 123 27.14 -13.03 13.88
C GLY A 123 26.31 -12.69 15.11
N PHE A 124 25.26 -11.89 14.94
CA PHE A 124 24.32 -11.52 16.01
C PHE A 124 23.65 -12.75 16.65
N ALA A 125 23.26 -13.73 15.83
CA ALA A 125 22.65 -15.00 16.23
C ALA A 125 23.64 -16.02 16.83
N GLY A 126 24.86 -15.58 17.22
CA GLY A 126 25.87 -16.42 17.85
C GLY A 126 26.55 -17.39 16.87
N GLY A 127 26.68 -17.01 15.60
CA GLY A 127 27.26 -17.85 14.55
C GLY A 127 26.34 -18.95 14.03
N LYS A 128 25.06 -18.97 14.44
CA LYS A 128 24.08 -19.94 13.93
C LYS A 128 23.77 -19.67 12.46
N LYS A 129 23.70 -20.74 11.67
CA LYS A 129 23.20 -20.69 10.29
C LYS A 129 21.69 -20.47 10.27
N PRO A 130 21.15 -19.68 9.32
CA PRO A 130 19.72 -19.53 9.18
C PRO A 130 19.05 -20.79 8.66
N GLU A 131 17.77 -20.95 8.98
CA GLU A 131 16.87 -21.78 8.19
C GLU A 131 16.58 -21.08 6.86
N ASN A 132 16.81 -21.80 5.75
CA ASN A 132 16.50 -21.30 4.41
C ASN A 132 15.09 -21.72 4.02
N GLN A 133 14.23 -20.74 3.72
CA GLN A 133 12.91 -20.99 3.17
C GLN A 133 12.74 -20.29 1.82
N SER A 134 11.85 -20.85 0.99
CA SER A 134 11.42 -20.17 -0.22
C SER A 134 10.01 -20.57 -0.63
N ALA A 135 9.33 -19.65 -1.30
CA ALA A 135 7.98 -19.88 -1.82
C ALA A 135 7.91 -19.39 -3.27
N ALA A 136 7.41 -20.23 -4.17
CA ALA A 136 7.11 -19.79 -5.53
C ALA A 136 5.91 -18.86 -5.51
N LEU A 137 6.06 -17.68 -6.10
CA LEU A 137 4.99 -16.68 -6.24
C LEU A 137 4.24 -16.85 -7.57
N GLY A 138 4.87 -17.50 -8.57
CA GLY A 138 4.34 -17.76 -9.92
C GLY A 138 5.06 -16.95 -10.99
N ASN A 139 4.89 -17.31 -12.27
CA ASN A 139 5.51 -16.63 -13.43
C ASN A 139 7.01 -16.32 -13.26
N GLY A 140 7.77 -17.26 -12.68
CA GLY A 140 9.21 -17.11 -12.45
C GLY A 140 9.60 -16.31 -11.19
N ALA A 141 8.65 -15.63 -10.53
CA ALA A 141 8.88 -14.93 -9.27
C ALA A 141 8.97 -15.91 -8.08
N LYS A 142 9.93 -15.65 -7.18
CA LYS A 142 10.21 -16.49 -6.02
C LYS A 142 10.59 -15.64 -4.82
N LEU A 143 9.88 -15.87 -3.72
CA LEU A 143 10.20 -15.31 -2.41
C LEU A 143 11.24 -16.20 -1.71
N PHE A 144 12.26 -15.57 -1.13
CA PHE A 144 13.25 -16.23 -0.30
C PHE A 144 13.25 -15.66 1.11
N ALA A 145 13.61 -16.49 2.09
CA ALA A 145 13.80 -16.07 3.45
C ALA A 145 14.95 -16.80 4.14
N ASN A 146 15.67 -16.07 4.98
CA ASN A 146 16.56 -16.60 6.00
C ASN A 146 15.96 -16.31 7.38
N ILE A 147 15.78 -17.37 8.17
CA ILE A 147 15.18 -17.27 9.50
C ILE A 147 16.20 -17.71 10.54
N TRP A 148 16.53 -16.81 11.47
CA TRP A 148 17.28 -17.15 12.68
C TRP A 148 16.32 -17.12 13.86
N ARG A 149 16.29 -18.20 14.63
CA ARG A 149 15.55 -18.26 15.90
C ARG A 149 16.53 -18.25 17.06
N THR A 150 16.47 -17.20 17.87
CA THR A 150 17.31 -17.07 19.06
C THR A 150 16.43 -17.08 20.31
N PRO A 151 17.01 -17.30 21.51
CA PRO A 151 16.26 -17.17 22.76
C PRO A 151 15.69 -15.77 22.99
N GLU A 152 16.28 -14.74 22.36
CA GLU A 152 15.93 -13.33 22.59
C GLU A 152 15.00 -12.75 21.52
N LEU A 153 15.12 -13.18 20.27
CA LEU A 153 14.26 -12.77 19.16
C LEU A 153 14.35 -13.74 17.97
N ASP A 154 13.32 -13.71 17.14
CA ASP A 154 13.39 -14.27 15.79
C ASP A 154 13.71 -13.17 14.77
N LEU A 155 14.59 -13.49 13.82
CA LEU A 155 15.02 -12.65 12.71
C LEU A 155 14.57 -13.26 11.40
N VAL A 156 13.84 -12.50 10.58
CA VAL A 156 13.36 -12.96 9.28
C VAL A 156 13.82 -12.00 8.19
N LEU A 157 14.89 -12.38 7.49
CA LEU A 157 15.39 -11.65 6.32
C LEU A 157 14.71 -12.20 5.07
N ARG A 158 13.85 -11.40 4.42
CA ARG A 158 13.17 -11.75 3.17
C ARG A 158 13.74 -10.96 2.01
N TRP A 159 13.79 -11.58 0.85
CA TRP A 159 14.18 -10.90 -0.38
C TRP A 159 13.57 -11.57 -1.59
N SER A 160 13.59 -10.82 -2.70
CA SER A 160 13.13 -11.33 -3.97
C SER A 160 13.84 -10.69 -5.16
N SER A 161 13.88 -11.44 -6.26
CA SER A 161 14.27 -10.96 -7.58
C SER A 161 13.37 -11.57 -8.66
N THR A 162 13.04 -10.79 -9.68
CA THR A 162 12.27 -11.25 -10.84
C THR A 162 13.21 -11.91 -11.85
N ASN A 163 12.85 -13.11 -12.31
CA ASN A 163 13.66 -13.94 -13.22
C ASN A 163 15.12 -14.17 -12.77
N ARG A 164 15.41 -14.02 -11.46
CA ARG A 164 16.76 -14.03 -10.88
C ARG A 164 17.70 -12.96 -11.45
N LYS A 165 17.17 -11.90 -12.06
CA LYS A 165 17.93 -10.85 -12.73
C LYS A 165 17.62 -9.46 -12.21
N GLU A 166 16.36 -9.20 -11.87
CA GLU A 166 15.91 -7.89 -11.43
C GLU A 166 15.65 -7.90 -9.92
N PRO A 167 16.50 -7.26 -9.12
CA PRO A 167 16.24 -7.03 -7.70
C PRO A 167 14.89 -6.35 -7.45
N GLU A 168 14.10 -6.89 -6.51
CA GLU A 168 12.82 -6.27 -6.14
C GLU A 168 12.88 -5.62 -4.76
N TYR A 169 13.27 -6.37 -3.73
CA TYR A 169 13.35 -5.87 -2.37
C TYR A 169 14.19 -6.74 -1.42
N ILE A 170 14.59 -6.15 -0.28
CA ILE A 170 15.17 -6.79 0.90
C ILE A 170 14.50 -6.19 2.14
N THR A 171 13.90 -7.04 2.97
CA THR A 171 13.26 -6.67 4.24
C THR A 171 13.77 -7.53 5.38
N LEU A 172 14.04 -6.92 6.53
CA LEU A 172 14.35 -7.63 7.78
C LEU A 172 13.21 -7.38 8.78
N GLU A 173 12.61 -8.46 9.26
CA GLU A 173 11.61 -8.43 10.31
C GLU A 173 12.18 -9.00 11.62
N LEU A 174 11.94 -8.29 12.72
CA LEU A 174 12.25 -8.71 14.08
C LEU A 174 10.95 -9.09 14.76
N LEU A 175 10.92 -10.28 15.36
CA LEU A 175 9.77 -10.81 16.06
C LEU A 175 10.17 -11.35 17.45
N PRO A 176 9.24 -11.36 18.42
CA PRO A 176 9.42 -12.07 19.67
C PRO A 176 9.82 -13.55 19.43
N PRO A 177 10.55 -14.17 20.37
CA PRO A 177 10.97 -15.57 20.23
C PRO A 177 9.80 -16.51 19.93
N GLY A 178 9.94 -17.31 18.87
CA GLY A 178 8.95 -18.32 18.48
C GLY A 178 7.81 -17.81 17.60
N GLU A 179 7.80 -16.51 17.25
CA GLU A 179 6.78 -15.93 16.38
C GLU A 179 7.14 -15.95 14.88
N ALA A 180 8.39 -16.24 14.51
CA ALA A 180 8.73 -16.36 13.09
C ALA A 180 7.93 -17.46 12.38
N PRO A 181 7.53 -17.22 11.11
CA PRO A 181 6.71 -18.16 10.38
C PRO A 181 7.38 -19.53 10.28
N LYS A 182 6.64 -20.58 10.65
CA LYS A 182 7.10 -21.96 10.45
C LYS A 182 7.20 -22.31 8.96
N ASN A 183 6.34 -21.71 8.15
CA ASN A 183 6.26 -21.96 6.72
C ASN A 183 5.92 -20.66 5.98
N LEU A 184 6.85 -20.19 5.16
CA LEU A 184 6.72 -18.96 4.37
C LEU A 184 5.52 -18.98 3.42
N ARG A 185 5.14 -20.13 2.86
CA ARG A 185 3.94 -20.24 2.01
C ARG A 185 2.65 -20.11 2.82
N ALA A 186 2.66 -20.50 4.09
CA ALA A 186 1.49 -20.40 4.95
C ALA A 186 1.24 -18.96 5.40
N SER A 187 2.29 -18.14 5.59
CA SER A 187 2.18 -16.73 5.97
C SER A 187 1.63 -15.84 4.83
N LEU A 188 1.80 -16.26 3.58
CA LEU A 188 1.21 -15.59 2.41
C LEU A 188 -0.32 -15.72 2.33
N LYS A 189 -0.91 -16.66 3.07
CA LYS A 189 -2.35 -16.94 3.00
C LYS A 189 -3.07 -16.25 4.13
N SER A 190 -4.26 -15.74 3.81
CA SER A 190 -5.26 -15.39 4.81
C SER A 190 -5.47 -16.53 5.83
N THR A 191 -5.64 -16.15 7.09
CA THR A 191 -5.92 -17.05 8.22
C THR A 191 -7.38 -16.96 8.67
N ALA A 192 -8.10 -15.90 8.29
CA ALA A 192 -9.52 -15.73 8.58
C ALA A 192 -10.40 -16.76 7.85
N GLY A 193 -11.39 -17.29 8.58
CA GLY A 193 -12.50 -18.06 8.00
C GLY A 193 -13.65 -17.13 7.62
N ALA A 194 -14.36 -17.45 6.53
CA ALA A 194 -15.46 -16.62 6.01
C ALA A 194 -16.61 -16.40 7.01
N GLY A 195 -16.81 -17.30 7.98
CA GLY A 195 -17.90 -17.22 8.95
C GLY A 195 -17.72 -16.20 10.08
N ASN A 196 -16.49 -15.71 10.33
CA ASN A 196 -16.19 -14.83 11.47
C ASN A 196 -16.06 -13.35 11.07
N LEU A 197 -16.28 -13.01 9.80
CA LEU A 197 -16.01 -11.65 9.30
C LEU A 197 -17.11 -10.66 9.67
N SER A 198 -18.38 -11.07 9.66
CA SER A 198 -19.51 -10.22 10.04
C SER A 198 -19.42 -9.75 11.50
N GLU A 199 -18.77 -10.52 12.37
CA GLU A 199 -18.49 -10.16 13.78
C GLU A 199 -17.48 -9.00 13.90
N GLN A 200 -16.71 -8.71 12.84
CA GLN A 200 -15.77 -7.60 12.81
C GLN A 200 -16.41 -6.26 12.42
N VAL A 201 -17.70 -6.28 12.05
CA VAL A 201 -18.45 -5.06 11.71
C VAL A 201 -18.65 -4.22 12.97
N LYS A 202 -18.16 -2.98 12.91
CA LYS A 202 -18.31 -1.99 13.98
C LYS A 202 -19.42 -1.01 13.64
N GLN A 203 -20.00 -0.44 14.69
CA GLN A 203 -20.90 0.69 14.60
C GLN A 203 -20.32 1.90 15.33
N ASP A 204 -20.43 3.09 14.74
CA ASP A 204 -20.07 4.34 15.42
C ASP A 204 -21.28 5.07 16.00
N ALA A 205 -21.03 6.17 16.71
CA ALA A 205 -22.07 7.00 17.31
C ALA A 205 -23.03 7.65 16.29
N ALA A 206 -22.59 7.84 15.03
CA ALA A 206 -23.44 8.33 13.94
C ALA A 206 -24.29 7.21 13.31
N GLY A 207 -24.23 5.99 13.86
CA GLY A 207 -24.97 4.83 13.38
C GLY A 207 -24.33 4.15 12.17
N SER A 208 -23.16 4.60 11.73
CA SER A 208 -22.48 4.04 10.55
C SER A 208 -21.93 2.66 10.83
N ARG A 209 -22.03 1.77 9.84
CA ARG A 209 -21.49 0.40 9.89
C ARG A 209 -20.19 0.36 9.09
N TYR A 210 -19.10 -0.09 9.70
CA TYR A 210 -17.79 -0.07 9.07
C TYR A 210 -16.82 -1.13 9.61
N LEU A 211 -15.77 -1.39 8.85
CA LEU A 211 -14.68 -2.31 9.15
C LEU A 211 -13.44 -1.50 9.51
N GLU A 212 -12.77 -1.86 10.61
CA GLU A 212 -11.47 -1.29 10.97
C GLU A 212 -10.37 -2.00 10.19
N ILE A 213 -9.98 -1.42 9.06
CA ILE A 213 -8.95 -1.99 8.19
C ILE A 213 -7.56 -1.45 8.61
N PRO A 214 -6.57 -2.33 8.90
CA PRO A 214 -5.22 -1.91 9.25
C PRO A 214 -4.65 -0.90 8.25
N MET A 215 -3.96 0.12 8.75
CA MET A 215 -3.37 1.14 7.90
C MET A 215 -2.03 0.67 7.34
N VAL A 216 -1.87 0.82 6.04
CA VAL A 216 -0.58 0.72 5.35
C VAL A 216 -0.46 1.96 4.48
N ASP A 217 0.66 2.65 4.62
CA ASP A 217 1.00 3.79 3.80
C ASP A 217 1.74 3.32 2.56
N GLN A 218 1.17 3.61 1.38
CA GLN A 218 1.69 3.14 0.10
C GLN A 218 3.08 3.69 -0.27
N GLY A 219 3.57 4.74 0.41
CA GLY A 219 4.83 5.39 0.05
C GLY A 219 4.78 6.04 -1.34
N GLY A 220 5.74 5.69 -2.21
CA GLY A 220 5.90 6.26 -3.55
C GLY A 220 4.72 6.01 -4.53
N LYS A 221 4.82 6.62 -5.72
CA LYS A 221 3.79 6.48 -6.77
C LYS A 221 3.75 5.03 -7.29
N GLY A 222 2.54 4.49 -7.48
CA GLY A 222 2.32 3.18 -8.13
C GLY A 222 2.00 2.01 -7.19
N TYR A 223 2.10 2.19 -5.87
CA TYR A 223 1.84 1.13 -4.87
C TYR A 223 0.40 1.08 -4.36
N CYS A 224 -0.51 1.92 -4.85
CA CYS A 224 -1.87 2.02 -4.32
C CYS A 224 -2.65 0.68 -4.37
N VAL A 225 -2.49 -0.09 -5.44
CA VAL A 225 -3.12 -1.41 -5.57
C VAL A 225 -2.51 -2.40 -4.58
N ALA A 226 -1.18 -2.46 -4.51
CA ALA A 226 -0.47 -3.36 -3.62
C ALA A 226 -0.77 -3.08 -2.13
N ALA A 227 -0.74 -1.81 -1.73
CA ALA A 227 -1.09 -1.35 -0.39
C ALA A 227 -2.56 -1.67 -0.07
N THR A 228 -3.49 -1.44 -1.01
CA THR A 228 -4.92 -1.78 -0.79
C THR A 228 -5.10 -3.27 -0.52
N VAL A 229 -4.48 -4.13 -1.32
CA VAL A 229 -4.58 -5.58 -1.14
C VAL A 229 -3.91 -6.04 0.15
N GLU A 230 -2.72 -5.54 0.47
CA GLU A 230 -2.06 -5.82 1.74
C GLU A 230 -2.96 -5.50 2.93
N ARG A 231 -3.59 -4.32 2.94
CA ARG A 231 -4.48 -3.89 4.03
C ARG A 231 -5.66 -4.84 4.21
N ILE A 232 -6.29 -5.28 3.12
CA ILE A 232 -7.38 -6.26 3.17
C ILE A 232 -6.88 -7.63 3.66
N LEU A 233 -5.71 -8.08 3.18
CA LEU A 233 -5.15 -9.37 3.61
C LEU A 233 -4.71 -9.36 5.07
N ARG A 234 -4.18 -8.23 5.58
CA ARG A 234 -3.89 -8.02 7.01
C ARG A 234 -5.15 -8.00 7.86
N TYR A 235 -6.24 -7.39 7.38
CA TYR A 235 -7.56 -7.51 8.00
C TYR A 235 -8.01 -8.98 8.11
N TYR A 236 -7.61 -9.81 7.16
CA TYR A 236 -7.82 -11.27 7.21
C TYR A 236 -6.72 -12.07 7.90
N GLY A 237 -5.79 -11.41 8.61
CA GLY A 237 -4.72 -12.03 9.40
C GLY A 237 -3.58 -12.64 8.58
N SER A 238 -3.26 -12.10 7.39
CA SER A 238 -2.04 -12.44 6.65
C SER A 238 -0.91 -11.44 6.94
N ASP A 239 0.33 -11.94 6.94
CA ASP A 239 1.55 -11.15 7.16
C ASP A 239 2.24 -10.74 5.85
N ILE A 240 1.50 -10.75 4.74
CA ILE A 240 2.04 -10.40 3.42
C ILE A 240 2.23 -8.88 3.31
N ASP A 241 3.37 -8.46 2.75
CA ASP A 241 3.66 -7.05 2.52
C ASP A 241 3.37 -6.63 1.06
N GLN A 242 3.20 -5.32 0.83
CA GLN A 242 2.94 -4.74 -0.48
C GLN A 242 4.04 -5.03 -1.51
N HIS A 243 5.28 -5.31 -1.11
CA HIS A 243 6.34 -5.65 -2.06
C HIS A 243 6.16 -7.06 -2.62
N VAL A 244 5.71 -8.02 -1.80
CA VAL A 244 5.29 -9.35 -2.27
C VAL A 244 4.09 -9.21 -3.22
N ILE A 245 3.10 -8.39 -2.87
CA ILE A 245 1.92 -8.16 -3.72
C ILE A 245 2.30 -7.50 -5.05
N ALA A 246 3.14 -6.47 -5.01
CA ALA A 246 3.62 -5.79 -6.21
C ALA A 246 4.38 -6.75 -7.12
N GLN A 247 5.18 -7.65 -6.57
CA GLN A 247 5.86 -8.67 -7.37
C GLN A 247 4.89 -9.68 -7.99
N LEU A 248 3.89 -10.14 -7.23
CA LEU A 248 2.83 -10.98 -7.78
C LEU A 248 2.16 -10.29 -8.98
N ALA A 249 1.92 -8.99 -8.88
CA ALA A 249 1.32 -8.18 -9.93
C ALA A 249 2.23 -7.91 -11.13
N ALA A 250 3.54 -7.70 -10.91
CA ALA A 250 4.52 -7.36 -11.95
C ALA A 250 5.04 -8.57 -12.74
N SER A 251 4.83 -9.79 -12.24
CA SER A 251 5.31 -11.02 -12.88
C SER A 251 4.53 -11.45 -14.14
N ASP A 252 3.51 -10.70 -14.56
CA ASP A 252 2.82 -10.90 -15.84
C ASP A 252 3.45 -9.99 -16.92
N ALA A 253 4.20 -10.60 -17.85
CA ALA A 253 5.12 -9.91 -18.75
C ALA A 253 4.48 -8.98 -19.81
N ASN A 254 3.15 -8.87 -19.86
CA ASN A 254 2.42 -7.98 -20.77
C ASN A 254 1.78 -6.77 -20.07
N ALA A 255 1.85 -6.73 -18.75
CA ALA A 255 1.19 -5.75 -17.91
C ALA A 255 2.16 -4.59 -17.61
N GLY A 256 2.09 -3.52 -18.41
CA GLY A 256 2.63 -2.23 -17.98
C GLY A 256 2.02 -1.80 -16.63
N THR A 257 2.51 -0.70 -16.05
CA THR A 257 1.96 -0.08 -14.83
C THR A 257 0.56 0.52 -15.06
N SER A 258 -0.39 -0.29 -15.51
CA SER A 258 -1.81 0.07 -15.62
C SER A 258 -2.55 -0.50 -14.41
N PHE A 259 -3.48 0.30 -13.89
CA PHE A 259 -4.33 -0.08 -12.78
C PHE A 259 -5.03 -1.43 -13.03
N GLU A 260 -5.56 -1.64 -14.24
CA GLU A 260 -6.26 -2.87 -14.60
C GLU A 260 -5.34 -4.09 -14.67
N ALA A 261 -4.13 -3.93 -15.19
CA ALA A 261 -3.15 -5.02 -15.20
C ALA A 261 -2.83 -5.54 -13.80
N MET A 262 -2.73 -4.64 -12.81
CA MET A 262 -2.53 -5.06 -11.42
C MET A 262 -3.75 -5.80 -10.86
N VAL A 263 -4.97 -5.36 -11.19
CA VAL A 263 -6.21 -6.03 -10.77
C VAL A 263 -6.32 -7.43 -11.41
N ASP A 264 -5.99 -7.57 -12.69
CA ASP A 264 -5.98 -8.86 -13.41
C ASP A 264 -4.94 -9.81 -12.82
N ALA A 265 -3.75 -9.31 -12.50
CA ALA A 265 -2.70 -10.13 -11.89
C ALA A 265 -3.08 -10.58 -10.47
N LEU A 266 -3.80 -9.75 -9.72
CA LEU A 266 -4.37 -10.12 -8.42
C LEU A 266 -5.46 -11.20 -8.55
N GLU A 267 -6.32 -11.10 -9.56
CA GLU A 267 -7.30 -12.12 -9.90
C GLU A 267 -6.62 -13.47 -10.19
N ALA A 268 -5.55 -13.46 -10.99
CA ALA A 268 -4.74 -14.65 -11.26
C ALA A 268 -3.99 -15.20 -10.03
N ALA A 269 -3.72 -14.36 -9.02
CA ALA A 269 -3.00 -14.74 -7.80
C ALA A 269 -3.91 -15.18 -6.63
N ASP A 270 -5.24 -15.13 -6.79
CA ASP A 270 -6.22 -15.27 -5.69
C ASP A 270 -6.01 -16.52 -4.82
N SER A 271 -5.79 -17.68 -5.45
CA SER A 271 -5.62 -18.98 -4.81
C SER A 271 -4.34 -19.06 -3.99
N ARG A 272 -3.31 -18.31 -4.40
CA ARG A 272 -2.02 -18.22 -3.71
C ARG A 272 -2.13 -17.35 -2.48
N LEU A 273 -2.88 -16.25 -2.58
CA LEU A 273 -3.23 -15.34 -1.49
C LEU A 273 -4.26 -15.95 -0.51
N GLY A 274 -4.86 -17.10 -0.88
CA GLY A 274 -5.87 -17.76 -0.07
C GLY A 274 -7.21 -17.03 -0.06
N VAL A 275 -7.49 -16.24 -1.09
CA VAL A 275 -8.74 -15.50 -1.27
C VAL A 275 -9.43 -15.93 -2.58
N ARG A 276 -10.72 -15.64 -2.69
CA ARG A 276 -11.48 -15.66 -3.94
C ARG A 276 -11.62 -14.23 -4.40
N PHE A 277 -11.04 -13.93 -5.55
CA PHE A 277 -11.24 -12.66 -6.21
C PHE A 277 -12.61 -12.66 -6.90
N LYS A 278 -13.37 -11.57 -6.77
CA LYS A 278 -14.58 -11.34 -7.55
C LYS A 278 -14.61 -9.90 -8.05
N ARG A 279 -14.59 -9.72 -9.38
CA ARG A 279 -14.89 -8.43 -10.02
C ARG A 279 -16.40 -8.23 -10.04
N HIS A 280 -16.86 -7.12 -9.49
CA HIS A 280 -18.28 -6.76 -9.47
C HIS A 280 -18.62 -5.70 -10.49
N TYR A 281 -17.70 -4.77 -10.76
CA TYR A 281 -17.91 -3.69 -11.72
C TYR A 281 -16.61 -3.26 -12.41
N GLU A 282 -16.74 -2.83 -13.67
CA GLU A 282 -15.66 -2.22 -14.47
C GLU A 282 -16.26 -1.23 -15.48
N TYR A 283 -15.73 -0.01 -15.52
CA TYR A 283 -16.21 1.04 -16.40
C TYR A 283 -15.65 0.90 -17.83
N LYS A 284 -16.37 0.13 -18.64
CA LYS A 284 -15.95 -0.28 -19.98
C LYS A 284 -15.71 0.86 -20.98
N SER A 285 -16.27 2.05 -20.75
CA SER A 285 -16.11 3.18 -21.68
C SER A 285 -14.67 3.66 -21.81
N LEU A 286 -13.82 3.42 -20.81
CA LEU A 286 -12.41 3.84 -20.87
C LEU A 286 -11.46 2.77 -21.44
N LEU A 287 -11.97 1.57 -21.73
CA LEU A 287 -11.14 0.43 -22.17
C LEU A 287 -10.90 0.40 -23.69
N SER A 288 -11.56 1.25 -24.47
CA SER A 288 -11.41 1.25 -25.93
C SER A 288 -11.62 2.63 -26.53
N TYR A 289 -11.00 2.87 -27.69
CA TYR A 289 -11.18 4.11 -28.45
C TYR A 289 -12.67 4.41 -28.73
N ARG A 290 -13.43 3.41 -29.16
CA ARG A 290 -14.88 3.55 -29.41
C ARG A 290 -15.65 3.86 -28.12
N GLY A 291 -15.24 3.28 -27.00
CA GLY A 291 -15.80 3.58 -25.69
C GLY A 291 -15.62 5.05 -25.31
N VAL A 292 -14.40 5.58 -25.49
CA VAL A 292 -14.08 6.97 -25.15
C VAL A 292 -14.77 7.94 -26.12
N GLU A 293 -14.88 7.59 -27.40
CA GLU A 293 -15.64 8.36 -28.37
C GLU A 293 -17.12 8.48 -27.99
N ARG A 294 -17.73 7.36 -27.55
CA ARG A 294 -19.10 7.35 -27.03
C ARG A 294 -19.24 8.19 -25.76
N LEU A 295 -18.30 8.09 -24.82
CA LEU A 295 -18.27 8.93 -23.62
C LEU A 295 -18.25 10.42 -23.98
N CYS A 296 -17.43 10.84 -24.96
CA CYS A 296 -17.41 12.24 -25.41
C CYS A 296 -18.76 12.69 -25.99
N LYS A 297 -19.46 11.83 -26.74
CA LYS A 297 -20.81 12.13 -27.26
C LYS A 297 -21.84 12.27 -26.13
N GLU A 298 -21.82 11.34 -25.17
CA GLU A 298 -22.70 11.36 -24.00
C GLU A 298 -22.46 12.59 -23.12
N TYR A 299 -21.19 12.92 -22.90
CA TYR A 299 -20.73 14.13 -22.22
C TYR A 299 -21.24 15.37 -22.93
N ASN A 300 -21.04 15.51 -24.24
CA ASN A 300 -21.50 16.70 -24.97
C ASN A 300 -23.02 16.87 -24.93
N SER A 301 -23.77 15.77 -24.93
CA SER A 301 -25.22 15.79 -24.72
C SER A 301 -25.59 16.26 -23.32
N ALA A 302 -24.87 15.82 -22.29
CA ALA A 302 -25.06 16.30 -20.91
C ALA A 302 -24.66 17.78 -20.76
N ALA A 303 -23.49 18.16 -21.27
CA ALA A 303 -22.98 19.53 -21.25
C ALA A 303 -23.95 20.50 -21.90
N GLN A 304 -24.54 20.14 -23.05
CA GLN A 304 -25.56 20.96 -23.70
C GLN A 304 -26.78 21.20 -22.79
N LYS A 305 -27.28 20.16 -22.11
CA LYS A 305 -28.41 20.28 -21.18
C LYS A 305 -28.05 21.15 -19.96
N LEU A 306 -26.83 21.03 -19.47
CA LEU A 306 -26.30 21.79 -18.33
C LEU A 306 -25.74 23.17 -18.72
N LYS A 307 -25.81 23.58 -19.99
CA LYS A 307 -25.24 24.83 -20.53
C LYS A 307 -23.73 24.99 -20.24
N LYS A 308 -23.00 23.88 -20.29
CA LYS A 308 -21.54 23.79 -20.11
C LYS A 308 -20.83 23.62 -21.45
N GLU A 309 -19.51 23.82 -21.44
CA GLU A 309 -18.68 23.66 -22.63
C GLU A 309 -18.67 22.22 -23.14
N ARG A 310 -18.73 22.08 -24.47
CA ARG A 310 -18.64 20.80 -25.17
C ARG A 310 -17.22 20.60 -25.65
N LEU A 311 -16.77 19.35 -25.61
CA LEU A 311 -15.45 18.95 -26.06
C LEU A 311 -15.51 18.47 -27.52
N LYS A 312 -14.46 18.72 -28.30
CA LYS A 312 -14.30 18.09 -29.62
C LYS A 312 -13.36 16.91 -29.47
N PHE A 313 -13.86 15.71 -29.76
CA PHE A 313 -13.09 14.47 -29.61
C PHE A 313 -11.74 14.50 -30.35
N ASN A 314 -11.71 15.11 -31.54
CA ASN A 314 -10.50 15.20 -32.37
C ASN A 314 -9.42 16.12 -31.79
N ASP A 315 -9.75 17.03 -30.87
CA ASP A 315 -8.77 17.91 -30.22
C ASP A 315 -7.78 17.09 -29.34
N PHE A 316 -8.17 15.87 -28.96
CA PHE A 316 -7.36 14.95 -28.16
C PHE A 316 -6.69 13.85 -29.02
N VAL A 317 -6.78 13.92 -30.35
CA VAL A 317 -6.16 12.95 -31.25
C VAL A 317 -4.89 13.54 -31.83
N VAL A 318 -3.74 12.98 -31.45
CA VAL A 318 -2.44 13.38 -32.01
C VAL A 318 -2.02 12.39 -33.09
N THR A 319 -1.68 12.92 -34.26
CA THR A 319 -1.12 12.13 -35.36
C THR A 319 0.39 12.32 -35.39
N ARG A 320 1.16 11.24 -35.21
CA ARG A 320 2.61 11.23 -35.43
C ARG A 320 2.92 10.24 -36.54
N ARG A 321 3.49 10.73 -37.64
CA ARG A 321 3.70 9.97 -38.89
C ARG A 321 2.36 9.39 -39.40
N LYS A 322 2.17 8.07 -39.30
CA LYS A 322 0.95 7.34 -39.72
C LYS A 322 0.14 6.80 -38.54
N THR A 323 0.56 7.06 -37.30
CA THR A 323 -0.11 6.54 -36.10
C THR A 323 -0.94 7.65 -35.46
N LYS A 324 -2.23 7.38 -35.25
CA LYS A 324 -3.14 8.23 -34.47
C LYS A 324 -3.20 7.70 -33.04
N THR A 325 -2.92 8.57 -32.08
CA THR A 325 -3.00 8.24 -30.66
C THR A 325 -3.97 9.18 -29.98
N PHE A 326 -4.93 8.62 -29.26
CA PHE A 326 -5.84 9.40 -28.42
C PHE A 326 -5.16 9.72 -27.09
N GLN A 327 -5.13 11.00 -26.71
CA GLN A 327 -4.54 11.48 -25.47
C GLN A 327 -5.56 11.39 -24.33
N LEU A 328 -5.78 10.17 -23.83
CA LEU A 328 -6.79 9.89 -22.81
C LEU A 328 -6.66 10.79 -21.57
N GLY A 329 -5.45 10.99 -21.06
CA GLY A 329 -5.24 11.82 -19.88
C GLY A 329 -5.63 13.29 -20.08
N GLN A 330 -5.37 13.86 -21.26
CA GLN A 330 -5.78 15.23 -21.57
C GLN A 330 -7.30 15.34 -21.72
N PHE A 331 -7.93 14.34 -22.36
CA PHE A 331 -9.37 14.27 -22.46
C PHE A 331 -10.04 14.23 -21.08
N LEU A 332 -9.55 13.35 -20.19
CA LEU A 332 -10.09 13.22 -18.83
C LEU A 332 -9.89 14.48 -17.98
N SER A 333 -8.74 15.14 -18.09
CA SER A 333 -8.51 16.43 -17.41
C SER A 333 -9.40 17.57 -17.95
N ALA A 334 -9.94 17.45 -19.16
CA ALA A 334 -10.81 18.47 -19.76
C ALA A 334 -12.30 18.29 -19.43
N LEU A 335 -12.69 17.20 -18.78
CA LEU A 335 -14.08 16.95 -18.40
C LEU A 335 -14.48 17.84 -17.22
N ASP A 336 -15.61 18.54 -17.34
CA ASP A 336 -16.25 19.23 -16.21
C ASP A 336 -16.81 18.18 -15.22
N PRO A 337 -16.54 18.33 -13.91
CA PRO A 337 -16.89 17.33 -12.90
C PRO A 337 -18.41 17.15 -12.75
N GLU A 338 -19.20 18.21 -12.89
CA GLU A 338 -20.65 18.16 -12.78
C GLU A 338 -21.26 17.42 -13.98
N VAL A 339 -20.77 17.75 -15.20
CA VAL A 339 -21.22 17.08 -16.42
C VAL A 339 -20.81 15.60 -16.41
N TYR A 340 -19.58 15.29 -16.01
CA TYR A 340 -19.11 13.90 -15.94
C TYR A 340 -19.93 13.09 -14.92
N SER A 341 -20.17 13.62 -13.72
CA SER A 341 -21.06 13.00 -12.74
C SER A 341 -22.46 12.77 -13.31
N ALA A 342 -23.03 13.74 -14.02
CA ALA A 342 -24.35 13.59 -14.66
C ALA A 342 -24.38 12.50 -15.75
N VAL A 343 -23.29 12.27 -16.47
CA VAL A 343 -23.17 11.14 -17.42
C VAL A 343 -23.13 9.82 -16.65
N ARG A 344 -22.32 9.73 -15.60
CA ARG A 344 -22.16 8.53 -14.77
C ARG A 344 -23.46 8.12 -14.08
N MET A 345 -24.25 9.09 -13.63
CA MET A 345 -25.57 8.86 -12.99
C MET A 345 -26.69 8.42 -13.95
N ARG A 346 -26.45 8.37 -15.27
CA ARG A 346 -27.44 7.80 -16.21
C ARG A 346 -27.61 6.30 -16.05
N ASP A 347 -26.58 5.63 -15.56
CA ASP A 347 -26.56 4.19 -15.34
C ASP A 347 -27.17 3.83 -13.98
N LYS A 348 -28.50 4.03 -13.87
CA LYS A 348 -29.24 3.85 -12.62
C LYS A 348 -29.17 2.41 -12.09
N ASN A 349 -29.21 1.42 -12.98
CA ASN A 349 -29.19 0.02 -12.59
C ASN A 349 -27.87 -0.35 -11.91
N ASN A 350 -26.73 -0.01 -12.53
CA ASN A 350 -25.44 -0.32 -11.91
C ASN A 350 -25.19 0.54 -10.65
N TYR A 351 -25.75 1.76 -10.58
CA TYR A 351 -25.73 2.55 -9.35
C TYR A 351 -26.48 1.87 -8.19
N GLU A 352 -27.69 1.38 -8.44
CA GLU A 352 -28.49 0.66 -7.42
C GLU A 352 -27.80 -0.65 -7.00
N GLU A 353 -27.24 -1.39 -7.96
CA GLU A 353 -26.42 -2.58 -7.69
C GLU A 353 -25.17 -2.25 -6.86
N PHE A 354 -24.49 -1.14 -7.16
CA PHE A 354 -23.34 -0.66 -6.39
C PHE A 354 -23.70 -0.40 -4.93
N VAL A 355 -24.77 0.35 -4.67
CA VAL A 355 -25.21 0.67 -3.31
C VAL A 355 -25.60 -0.59 -2.55
N LYS A 356 -26.35 -1.50 -3.20
CA LYS A 356 -26.74 -2.78 -2.61
C LYS A 356 -25.52 -3.62 -2.25
N LEU A 357 -24.59 -3.78 -3.20
CA LEU A 357 -23.37 -4.57 -3.02
C LEU A 357 -22.50 -4.05 -1.87
N VAL A 358 -22.35 -2.73 -1.74
CA VAL A 358 -21.60 -2.14 -0.63
C VAL A 358 -22.23 -2.55 0.70
N ARG A 359 -23.55 -2.41 0.85
CA ARG A 359 -24.24 -2.77 2.10
C ARG A 359 -24.06 -4.25 2.44
N GLU A 360 -24.36 -5.13 1.49
CA GLU A 360 -24.26 -6.59 1.68
C GLU A 360 -22.82 -7.01 2.00
N SER A 361 -21.84 -6.48 1.28
CA SER A 361 -20.43 -6.84 1.51
C SER A 361 -19.94 -6.37 2.88
N ILE A 362 -20.28 -5.14 3.29
CA ILE A 362 -19.87 -4.62 4.60
C ILE A 362 -20.58 -5.38 5.73
N ASP A 363 -21.85 -5.72 5.58
CA ASP A 363 -22.57 -6.53 6.58
C ASP A 363 -22.00 -7.94 6.73
N ASP A 364 -21.49 -8.51 5.64
CA ASP A 364 -20.74 -9.79 5.64
C ASP A 364 -19.30 -9.65 6.16
N GLY A 365 -18.87 -8.44 6.54
CA GLY A 365 -17.50 -8.19 7.01
C GLY A 365 -16.45 -8.19 5.91
N VAL A 366 -16.86 -7.97 4.65
CA VAL A 366 -16.00 -8.01 3.46
C VAL A 366 -15.76 -6.58 2.94
N PRO A 367 -14.55 -6.01 3.10
CA PRO A 367 -14.20 -4.75 2.47
C PRO A 367 -14.12 -4.90 0.94
N LEU A 368 -14.32 -3.80 0.23
CA LEU A 368 -14.26 -3.77 -1.24
C LEU A 368 -13.05 -2.97 -1.73
N CYS A 369 -12.26 -3.57 -2.60
CA CYS A 369 -11.26 -2.88 -3.40
C CYS A 369 -11.97 -1.96 -4.39
N TRP A 370 -11.70 -0.65 -4.29
CA TRP A 370 -12.40 0.37 -5.03
C TRP A 370 -11.42 1.18 -5.88
N GLY A 371 -11.40 0.85 -7.17
CA GLY A 371 -10.70 1.60 -8.19
C GLY A 371 -11.47 2.83 -8.56
N ILE A 372 -10.87 4.00 -8.39
CA ILE A 372 -11.48 5.28 -8.74
C ILE A 372 -10.79 5.93 -9.93
N LEU A 373 -11.59 6.69 -10.68
CA LEU A 373 -11.13 7.69 -11.63
C LEU A 373 -11.95 8.95 -11.40
N ALA A 374 -11.32 9.94 -10.77
CA ALA A 374 -11.91 11.25 -10.50
C ALA A 374 -11.34 12.26 -11.50
N VAL A 375 -12.21 13.00 -12.20
CA VAL A 375 -11.78 14.13 -13.05
C VAL A 375 -11.43 15.34 -12.19
N ALA A 376 -10.81 16.36 -12.78
CA ALA A 376 -10.35 17.54 -12.05
C ALA A 376 -11.51 18.20 -11.26
N GLY A 377 -11.27 18.49 -9.99
CA GLY A 377 -12.25 19.13 -9.10
C GLY A 377 -13.34 18.19 -8.55
N GLN A 378 -13.36 16.90 -8.89
CA GLN A 378 -14.23 15.93 -8.19
C GLN A 378 -13.69 15.60 -6.80
N LYS A 379 -14.60 15.41 -5.84
CA LYS A 379 -14.26 14.99 -4.48
C LYS A 379 -13.48 13.68 -4.50
N GLY A 380 -12.34 13.67 -3.81
CA GLY A 380 -11.43 12.53 -3.79
C GLY A 380 -10.47 12.47 -4.98
N GLY A 381 -10.50 13.43 -5.91
CA GLY A 381 -9.53 13.64 -6.98
C GLY A 381 -8.53 14.76 -6.68
N SER A 382 -7.85 15.25 -7.73
CA SER A 382 -7.01 16.46 -7.68
C SER A 382 -7.79 17.65 -8.25
N ASP A 383 -7.49 18.87 -7.80
CA ASP A 383 -8.11 20.08 -8.33
C ASP A 383 -7.68 20.39 -9.78
N ALA A 384 -6.46 20.00 -10.16
CA ALA A 384 -5.85 20.42 -11.42
C ALA A 384 -5.85 19.35 -12.52
N ASN A 385 -5.94 18.07 -12.16
CA ASN A 385 -5.85 16.96 -13.12
C ASN A 385 -6.78 15.82 -12.73
N PHE A 386 -7.09 14.95 -13.68
CA PHE A 386 -7.71 13.66 -13.34
C PHE A 386 -6.76 12.85 -12.44
N SER A 387 -7.34 12.04 -11.56
CA SER A 387 -6.64 11.17 -10.64
C SER A 387 -7.22 9.76 -10.70
N ALA A 388 -6.35 8.77 -10.86
CA ALA A 388 -6.69 7.36 -10.73
C ALA A 388 -6.04 6.81 -9.47
N HIS A 389 -6.79 6.04 -8.68
CA HIS A 389 -6.31 5.53 -7.40
C HIS A 389 -7.05 4.25 -6.99
N MET A 390 -6.45 3.44 -6.11
CA MET A 390 -7.10 2.31 -5.47
C MET A 390 -7.34 2.63 -3.99
N ARG A 391 -8.58 2.45 -3.54
CA ARG A 391 -9.03 2.68 -2.16
C ARG A 391 -9.78 1.46 -1.64
N ILE A 392 -10.21 1.52 -0.39
CA ILE A 392 -11.07 0.50 0.20
C ILE A 392 -12.39 1.15 0.59
N ILE A 393 -13.51 0.65 0.08
CA ILE A 393 -14.81 0.91 0.71
C ILE A 393 -14.90 -0.03 1.90
N ASN A 394 -14.95 0.54 3.09
CA ASN A 394 -14.95 -0.18 4.36
C ASN A 394 -16.17 0.13 5.23
N GLY A 395 -17.18 0.83 4.71
CA GLY A 395 -18.41 1.02 5.46
C GLY A 395 -19.49 1.78 4.70
N TYR A 396 -20.63 1.96 5.37
CA TYR A 396 -21.70 2.83 4.93
C TYR A 396 -22.50 3.37 6.13
N ASN A 397 -23.20 4.47 5.94
CA ASN A 397 -24.18 4.95 6.90
C ASN A 397 -25.59 4.49 6.47
N PRO A 398 -26.32 3.72 7.29
CA PRO A 398 -27.66 3.22 6.93
C PRO A 398 -28.71 4.33 6.83
N GLN A 399 -28.51 5.47 7.49
CA GLN A 399 -29.46 6.58 7.52
C GLN A 399 -29.27 7.52 6.33
N SER A 400 -28.05 8.01 6.10
CA SER A 400 -27.76 8.93 4.97
C SER A 400 -27.52 8.19 3.65
N GLY A 401 -27.13 6.91 3.70
CA GLY A 401 -26.67 6.16 2.53
C GLY A 401 -25.23 6.49 2.12
N ASP A 402 -24.52 7.32 2.90
CA ASP A 402 -23.13 7.69 2.60
C ASP A 402 -22.21 6.46 2.60
N ILE A 403 -21.23 6.50 1.71
CA ILE A 403 -20.19 5.49 1.57
C ILE A 403 -18.99 5.90 2.41
N ILE A 404 -18.53 4.98 3.25
CA ILE A 404 -17.35 5.14 4.08
C ILE A 404 -16.20 4.38 3.43
N TYR A 405 -15.08 5.07 3.30
CA TYR A 405 -13.89 4.54 2.65
C TYR A 405 -12.63 4.97 3.37
N THR A 406 -11.53 4.28 3.07
CA THR A 406 -10.20 4.57 3.60
C THR A 406 -9.18 4.64 2.48
N ASP A 407 -8.20 5.52 2.67
CA ASP A 407 -7.08 5.75 1.75
C ASP A 407 -5.78 5.15 2.31
N SER A 408 -4.79 4.88 1.46
CA SER A 408 -3.49 4.30 1.84
C SER A 408 -2.42 5.38 2.06
N TRP A 409 -2.80 6.56 2.56
CA TRP A 409 -1.88 7.69 2.81
C TRP A 409 -1.57 7.89 4.31
N GLY A 410 -1.83 6.87 5.12
CA GLY A 410 -1.51 6.89 6.55
C GLY A 410 -2.48 7.73 7.38
N PHE A 411 -1.93 8.43 8.37
CA PHE A 411 -2.67 9.06 9.46
C PHE A 411 -3.70 10.08 8.95
N GLY A 412 -4.94 9.99 9.44
CA GLY A 412 -6.06 10.85 9.02
C GLY A 412 -6.81 10.36 7.79
N HIS A 413 -6.38 9.23 7.18
CA HIS A 413 -7.02 8.62 6.02
C HIS A 413 -7.75 7.30 6.35
N GLU A 414 -7.92 6.98 7.63
CA GLU A 414 -8.53 5.75 8.15
C GLU A 414 -10.03 5.68 7.88
N LYS A 415 -10.70 6.84 7.86
CA LYS A 415 -12.15 6.92 7.70
C LYS A 415 -12.56 8.23 7.05
N LYS A 416 -13.05 8.14 5.83
CA LYS A 416 -13.58 9.24 5.03
C LYS A 416 -15.00 8.90 4.60
N GLN A 417 -15.75 9.93 4.22
CA GLN A 417 -17.13 9.77 3.77
C GLN A 417 -17.41 10.58 2.51
N MET A 418 -18.30 10.05 1.67
CA MET A 418 -18.92 10.75 0.56
C MET A 418 -20.30 10.16 0.28
N THR A 419 -21.15 10.90 -0.43
CA THR A 419 -22.47 10.38 -0.80
C THR A 419 -22.32 9.18 -1.74
N ALA A 420 -23.35 8.33 -1.80
CA ALA A 420 -23.38 7.21 -2.74
C ALA A 420 -23.24 7.66 -4.20
N GLU A 421 -23.82 8.81 -4.55
CA GLU A 421 -23.75 9.40 -5.90
C GLU A 421 -22.34 9.88 -6.21
N GLU A 422 -21.69 10.57 -5.26
CA GLU A 422 -20.28 10.98 -5.37
C GLU A 422 -19.39 9.74 -5.58
N ALA A 423 -19.57 8.70 -4.77
CA ALA A 423 -18.80 7.47 -4.88
C ALA A 423 -19.00 6.79 -6.25
N TRP A 424 -20.25 6.60 -6.66
CA TRP A 424 -20.57 5.99 -7.94
C TRP A 424 -19.99 6.76 -9.14
N SER A 425 -20.05 8.09 -9.09
CA SER A 425 -19.58 8.95 -10.17
C SER A 425 -18.08 8.78 -10.47
N ILE A 426 -17.28 8.38 -9.48
CA ILE A 426 -15.84 8.17 -9.63
C ILE A 426 -15.44 6.69 -9.68
N THR A 427 -16.37 5.75 -9.46
CA THR A 427 -16.07 4.31 -9.50
C THR A 427 -15.60 3.91 -10.89
N ASN A 428 -14.38 3.41 -11.04
CA ASN A 428 -13.90 2.80 -12.27
C ASN A 428 -14.01 1.27 -12.19
N THR A 429 -13.56 0.69 -11.07
CA THR A 429 -13.54 -0.77 -10.87
C THR A 429 -13.91 -1.08 -9.42
N LEU A 430 -14.66 -2.15 -9.22
CA LEU A 430 -15.01 -2.63 -7.88
C LEU A 430 -14.81 -4.13 -7.81
N CYS A 431 -14.03 -4.60 -6.83
CA CYS A 431 -13.80 -6.01 -6.59
C CYS A 431 -13.80 -6.35 -5.09
N SER A 432 -14.02 -7.62 -4.77
CA SER A 432 -13.85 -8.15 -3.43
C SER A 432 -12.81 -9.27 -3.40
N LEU A 433 -12.12 -9.37 -2.26
CA LEU A 433 -11.22 -10.47 -1.94
C LEU A 433 -11.84 -11.23 -0.77
N VAL A 434 -12.43 -12.39 -0.99
CA VAL A 434 -13.10 -13.14 0.09
C VAL A 434 -12.19 -14.28 0.55
N PRO A 435 -11.85 -14.44 1.84
CA PRO A 435 -11.04 -15.56 2.30
C PRO A 435 -11.62 -16.90 1.83
N ARG A 436 -10.77 -17.75 1.24
CA ARG A 436 -11.15 -19.12 0.94
C ARG A 436 -11.32 -19.82 2.29
N THR A 437 -12.48 -20.44 2.51
CA THR A 437 -12.67 -21.33 3.66
C THR A 437 -11.54 -22.35 3.67
N ARG A 438 -10.62 -22.25 4.63
CA ARG A 438 -9.74 -23.39 4.94
C ARG A 438 -10.69 -24.51 5.37
N ARG A 439 -10.77 -25.60 4.60
CA ARG A 439 -11.21 -26.87 5.19
C ARG A 439 -10.36 -27.03 6.45
N ALA A 440 -11.01 -27.15 7.61
CA ALA A 440 -10.30 -27.48 8.83
C ALA A 440 -9.36 -28.66 8.52
N PRO A 441 -8.08 -28.62 8.93
CA PRO A 441 -7.24 -29.80 8.82
C PRO A 441 -7.99 -30.95 9.49
N GLY A 442 -8.21 -32.04 8.74
CA GLY A 442 -8.98 -33.19 9.20
C GLY A 442 -8.47 -33.64 10.56
N ARG A 443 -9.42 -33.89 11.47
CA ARG A 443 -9.16 -34.62 12.71
C ARG A 443 -8.71 -36.03 12.41
#